data_AF-A0A8H3QF52-F1
#
_entry.id   AF-A0A8H3QF52-F1
#
_cell.length_a   1.000
_cell.length_b   1.000
_cell.length_c   1.000
_cell.angle_alpha   90.00
_cell.angle_beta   90.00
_cell.angle_gamma   90.00
#
_symmetry.space_group_name_H-M   'P 1'
#
loop_
_entity.id
_entity.type
_entity.pdbx_description
1 polymer ?
#
loop_
_entity_poly.entity_id
_entity_poly.type
_entity_poly.pdbx_seq_one_letter_code
_entity_poly.pdbx_strand_id
1 'polypeptide(L)'
;MAKVQRLKPAHKIYERLIWDQDCISGANFVIGYEDRFLGIMEATREEFESEEIPFHRIRYFKDVETGQHIWDREKRIDLITRIRRRKKHRLRELSEARQRTEEEERIEAEHDQMYEDKMREVEERILRFQQFQIRILFSCNVNTFYFI
;
A
#
# COMPACT_ATOMS: atom_id res chain seq x y z
N MET A 1 9.54 31.18 -2.43
CA MET A 1 8.77 31.27 -1.18
C MET A 1 8.17 29.91 -0.88
N ALA A 2 8.47 29.30 0.27
CA ALA A 2 7.87 28.01 0.64
C ALA A 2 6.36 28.16 0.83
N LYS A 3 5.57 27.32 0.15
CA LYS A 3 4.10 27.38 0.21
C LYS A 3 3.64 27.04 1.63
N VAL A 4 3.16 28.04 2.34
CA VAL A 4 2.60 27.87 3.69
C VAL A 4 1.43 26.89 3.60
N GLN A 5 1.57 25.69 4.18
CA GLN A 5 0.51 24.68 4.16
C GLN A 5 -0.72 25.21 4.92
N ARG A 6 -1.84 25.35 4.20
CA ARG A 6 -3.12 25.70 4.82
C ARG A 6 -3.53 24.58 5.78
N LEU A 7 -3.77 24.96 7.03
CA LEU A 7 -4.37 24.05 8.01
C LEU A 7 -5.79 23.73 7.57
N LYS A 8 -6.23 22.51 7.87
CA LYS A 8 -7.62 22.13 7.65
C LYS A 8 -8.51 22.90 8.61
N PRO A 9 -9.74 23.25 8.19
CA PRO A 9 -10.70 23.90 9.06
C PRO A 9 -11.17 22.93 10.16
N ALA A 10 -11.57 23.48 11.31
CA ALA A 10 -11.94 22.70 12.49
C ALA A 10 -13.05 21.66 12.22
N HIS A 11 -14.09 22.02 11.44
CA HIS A 11 -15.16 21.07 11.09
C HIS A 11 -14.66 19.81 10.38
N LYS A 12 -13.68 19.93 9.46
CA LYS A 12 -13.08 18.76 8.79
C LYS A 12 -12.22 17.92 9.70
N ILE A 13 -11.68 18.53 10.74
CA ILE A 13 -10.94 17.81 11.78
C ILE A 13 -11.92 17.07 12.69
N TYR A 14 -12.99 17.74 13.12
CA TYR A 14 -14.06 17.16 13.93
C TYR A 14 -14.71 15.94 13.27
N GLU A 15 -15.15 16.06 12.01
CA GLU A 15 -15.70 14.94 11.23
C GLU A 15 -14.74 13.73 11.25
N ARG A 16 -13.43 13.98 11.12
CA ARG A 16 -12.44 12.89 11.12
C ARG A 16 -12.26 12.27 12.49
N LEU A 17 -12.25 13.07 13.55
CA LEU A 17 -12.16 12.54 14.91
C LEU A 17 -13.34 11.63 15.23
N ILE A 18 -14.53 11.92 14.69
CA ILE A 18 -15.72 11.08 14.86
C ILE A 18 -15.62 9.78 14.06
N TRP A 19 -15.31 9.88 12.77
CA TRP A 19 -15.48 8.75 11.85
C TRP A 19 -14.21 7.89 11.69
N ASP A 20 -13.02 8.47 11.92
CA ASP A 20 -11.73 7.85 11.61
C ASP A 20 -11.12 7.22 12.88
N GLN A 21 -11.57 6.01 13.21
CA GLN A 21 -11.11 5.23 14.37
C GLN A 21 -9.60 4.92 14.36
N ASP A 22 -8.96 5.03 13.19
CA ASP A 22 -7.52 4.80 13.02
C ASP A 22 -6.64 5.91 13.63
N CYS A 23 -7.20 7.10 13.88
CA CYS A 23 -6.42 8.28 14.27
C CYS A 23 -6.33 8.44 15.79
N ILE A 24 -7.48 8.44 16.46
CA ILE A 24 -7.68 8.53 17.92
C ILE A 24 -8.95 7.72 18.21
N SER A 25 -9.01 7.05 19.36
CA SER A 25 -10.25 6.40 19.83
C SER A 25 -11.34 7.47 19.96
N GLY A 26 -12.30 7.48 19.03
CA GLY A 26 -13.16 8.64 18.67
C GLY A 26 -14.09 9.23 19.75
N ALA A 27 -13.91 8.86 21.01
CA ALA A 27 -14.66 9.36 22.16
C ALA A 27 -13.82 10.17 23.17
N ASN A 28 -12.48 10.06 23.15
CA ASN A 28 -11.64 10.59 24.22
C ASN A 28 -10.89 11.87 23.80
N PHE A 29 -11.60 12.88 23.29
CA PHE A 29 -11.00 14.18 22.96
C PHE A 29 -11.75 15.36 23.58
N VAL A 30 -10.99 16.39 23.90
CA VAL A 30 -11.45 17.68 24.41
C VAL A 30 -11.37 18.73 23.29
N ILE A 31 -12.38 19.57 23.25
CA ILE A 31 -12.53 20.67 22.29
C ILE A 31 -12.26 21.98 23.03
N GLY A 32 -11.16 22.62 22.68
CA GLY A 32 -10.84 23.97 23.15
C GLY A 32 -11.53 25.00 22.27
N TYR A 33 -12.49 25.73 22.82
CA TYR A 33 -13.22 26.78 22.11
C TYR A 33 -13.06 28.14 22.79
N GLU A 34 -13.20 29.21 22.01
CA GLU A 34 -13.15 30.57 22.50
C GLU A 34 -14.56 31.05 22.84
N ASP A 35 -14.83 31.21 24.14
CA ASP A 35 -16.04 31.83 24.65
C ASP A 35 -15.97 33.36 24.53
N ARG A 36 -17.15 33.99 24.49
CA ARG A 36 -17.29 35.44 24.33
C ARG A 36 -16.81 36.26 25.53
N PHE A 37 -16.77 35.65 26.72
CA PHE A 37 -16.50 36.37 27.96
C PHE A 37 -15.36 35.76 28.77
N LEU A 38 -15.28 34.43 28.80
CA LEU A 38 -14.37 33.69 29.68
C LEU A 38 -13.04 33.32 29.00
N GLY A 39 -12.89 33.60 27.69
CA GLY A 39 -11.70 33.24 26.93
C GLY A 39 -11.75 31.78 26.47
N ILE A 40 -10.63 31.07 26.54
CA ILE A 40 -10.55 29.69 26.06
C ILE A 40 -11.14 28.74 27.11
N MET A 41 -12.19 28.02 26.73
CA MET A 41 -12.81 26.97 27.52
C MET A 41 -12.59 25.60 26.86
N GLU A 42 -12.59 24.57 27.69
CA GLU A 42 -12.48 23.18 27.26
C GLU A 42 -13.84 22.50 27.48
N ALA A 43 -14.37 21.86 26.44
CA ALA A 43 -15.57 21.03 26.53
C ALA A 43 -15.29 19.62 26.00
N THR A 44 -15.93 18.65 26.60
CA THR A 44 -16.04 17.30 26.05
C THR A 44 -16.92 17.32 24.79
N ARG A 45 -16.92 16.22 24.05
CA ARG A 45 -17.77 16.08 22.87
C ARG A 45 -19.27 16.24 23.21
N GLU A 46 -19.72 15.65 24.30
CA GLU A 46 -21.12 15.65 24.71
C GLU A 46 -21.59 17.06 25.07
N GLU A 47 -20.75 17.80 25.80
CA GLU A 47 -20.98 19.21 26.14
C GLU A 47 -20.98 20.09 24.88
N PHE A 48 -20.05 19.86 23.96
CA PHE A 48 -19.97 20.62 22.72
C PHE A 48 -21.21 20.44 21.82
N GLU A 49 -21.73 19.20 21.73
CA GLU A 49 -22.96 18.91 20.99
C GLU A 49 -24.19 19.50 21.70
N SER A 50 -24.18 19.58 23.04
CA SER A 50 -25.27 20.14 23.84
C SER A 50 -25.32 21.68 23.85
N GLU A 51 -24.16 22.34 23.88
CA GLU A 51 -24.03 23.81 23.96
C GLU A 51 -24.13 24.51 22.59
N GLU A 52 -24.32 23.75 21.50
CA GLU A 52 -24.40 24.25 20.11
C GLU A 52 -23.24 25.20 19.73
N ILE A 53 -22.02 24.90 20.20
CA ILE A 53 -20.88 25.79 19.99
C ILE A 53 -20.49 25.82 18.50
N PRO A 54 -20.39 27.01 17.86
CA PRO A 54 -20.03 27.08 16.46
C PRO A 54 -18.59 26.63 16.18
N PHE A 55 -18.39 25.85 15.10
CA PHE A 55 -17.08 25.34 14.67
C PHE A 55 -15.99 26.41 14.47
N HIS A 56 -16.36 27.64 14.11
CA HIS A 56 -15.39 28.72 13.90
C HIS A 56 -14.77 29.23 15.21
N ARG A 57 -15.38 28.91 16.37
CA ARG A 57 -14.85 29.25 17.71
C ARG A 57 -13.87 28.21 18.23
N ILE A 58 -13.80 27.05 17.59
CA ILE A 58 -12.86 26.00 18.00
C ILE A 58 -11.44 26.44 17.65
N ARG A 59 -10.55 26.37 18.64
CA ARG A 59 -9.13 26.73 18.55
C ARG A 59 -8.23 25.50 18.46
N TYR A 60 -8.49 24.49 19.27
CA TYR A 60 -7.72 23.25 19.27
C TYR A 60 -8.54 22.03 19.66
N PHE A 61 -8.01 20.85 19.31
CA PHE A 61 -8.46 19.55 19.77
C PHE A 61 -7.32 18.89 20.52
N LYS A 62 -7.61 18.35 21.70
CA LYS A 62 -6.65 17.70 22.58
C LYS A 62 -7.14 16.29 22.91
N ASP A 63 -6.22 15.35 22.95
CA ASP A 63 -6.50 13.99 23.40
C ASP A 63 -6.61 13.97 24.94
N VAL A 64 -7.66 13.34 25.46
CA VAL A 64 -7.89 13.20 26.92
C VAL A 64 -6.84 12.28 27.53
N GLU A 65 -6.48 11.19 26.85
CA GLU A 65 -5.59 10.16 27.41
C GLU A 65 -4.14 10.62 27.47
N THR A 66 -3.64 11.13 26.34
CA THR A 66 -2.23 11.58 26.24
C THR A 66 -2.03 13.04 26.64
N GLY A 67 -3.11 13.83 26.72
CA GLY A 67 -3.03 15.28 26.91
C GLY A 67 -2.42 16.03 25.72
N GLN A 68 -2.10 15.35 24.62
CA GLN A 68 -1.42 15.94 23.48
C GLN A 68 -2.39 16.71 22.57
N HIS A 69 -1.94 17.85 22.03
CA HIS A 69 -2.71 18.59 21.04
C HIS A 69 -2.68 17.84 19.71
N ILE A 70 -3.86 17.38 19.28
CA ILE A 70 -4.06 16.66 18.03
C ILE A 70 -4.04 17.65 16.86
N TRP A 71 -4.73 18.77 17.07
CA TRP A 71 -4.85 19.84 16.10
C TRP A 71 -4.94 21.17 16.83
N ASP A 72 -4.17 22.15 16.38
CA ASP A 72 -4.13 23.47 16.99
C ASP A 72 -3.94 24.52 15.89
N ARG A 73 -4.84 25.50 15.85
CA ARG A 73 -4.83 26.57 14.85
C ARG A 73 -3.67 27.55 15.05
N GLU A 74 -3.32 27.86 16.29
CA GLU A 74 -2.30 28.85 16.66
C GLU A 74 -0.91 28.24 16.57
N LYS A 75 -0.73 27.05 17.17
CA LYS A 75 0.54 26.30 17.09
C LYS A 75 0.75 25.62 15.73
N ARG A 76 -0.27 25.67 14.86
CA ARG A 76 -0.30 25.06 13.52
C ARG A 76 0.02 23.56 13.51
N ILE A 77 -0.52 22.85 14.50
CA ILE A 77 -0.33 21.41 14.65
C ILE A 77 -1.46 20.70 13.90
N ASP A 78 -1.11 19.67 13.11
CA ASP A 78 -2.08 18.80 12.43
C ASP A 78 -1.53 17.36 12.39
N LEU A 79 -1.81 16.61 13.46
CA LEU A 79 -1.39 15.21 13.58
C LEU A 79 -2.23 14.28 12.71
N ILE A 80 -3.51 14.57 12.54
CA ILE A 80 -4.46 13.76 11.76
C ILE A 80 -4.04 13.66 10.30
N THR A 81 -3.69 14.80 9.68
CA THR A 81 -3.21 14.80 8.29
C THR A 81 -1.89 14.05 8.16
N ARG A 82 -1.02 14.13 9.17
CA ARG A 82 0.28 13.46 9.18
C ARG A 82 0.11 11.93 9.22
N ILE A 83 -0.77 11.41 10.07
CA ILE A 83 -1.06 9.97 10.19
C ILE A 83 -1.59 9.42 8.85
N ARG A 84 -2.57 10.10 8.24
CA ARG A 84 -3.14 9.67 6.95
C ARG A 84 -2.11 9.61 5.83
N ARG A 85 -1.23 10.62 5.74
CA ARG A 85 -0.17 10.64 4.71
C ARG A 85 0.76 9.44 4.86
N ARG A 86 1.15 9.11 6.10
CA ARG A 86 1.99 7.93 6.39
C ARG A 86 1.29 6.62 6.04
N LYS A 87 0.03 6.42 6.43
CA LYS A 87 -0.72 5.18 6.13
C LYS A 87 -0.88 4.98 4.62
N LYS A 88 -1.23 6.05 3.88
CA LYS A 88 -1.33 6.00 2.41
C LYS A 88 -0.01 5.59 1.74
N HIS A 89 1.11 6.11 2.21
CA HIS A 89 2.42 5.77 1.67
C HIS A 89 2.73 4.29 1.88
N ARG A 90 2.57 3.79 3.11
CA ARG A 90 2.83 2.38 3.43
C ARG A 90 1.97 1.43 2.60
N LEU A 91 0.68 1.73 2.43
CA LEU A 91 -0.21 0.89 1.63
C LEU A 91 0.25 0.80 0.17
N ARG A 92 0.72 1.93 -0.37
CA ARG A 92 1.27 1.98 -1.72
C ARG A 92 2.55 1.14 -1.84
N GLU A 93 3.47 1.28 -0.89
CA GLU A 93 4.71 0.49 -0.87
C GLU A 93 4.42 -1.01 -0.82
N LEU A 94 3.44 -1.43 -0.02
CA LEU A 94 3.03 -2.84 0.05
C LEU A 94 2.44 -3.33 -1.27
N SER A 95 1.62 -2.52 -1.95
CA SER A 95 1.08 -2.89 -3.26
C SER A 95 2.17 -2.98 -4.33
N GLU A 96 3.14 -2.07 -4.30
CA GLU A 96 4.26 -2.06 -5.25
C GLU A 96 5.20 -3.24 -5.00
N ALA A 97 5.48 -3.58 -3.73
CA ALA A 97 6.27 -4.75 -3.37
C ALA A 97 5.60 -6.04 -3.85
N ARG A 98 4.28 -6.18 -3.66
CA ARG A 98 3.50 -7.31 -4.14
C ARG A 98 3.59 -7.47 -5.66
N GLN A 99 3.42 -6.38 -6.41
CA GLN A 99 3.54 -6.41 -7.87
C GLN A 99 4.93 -6.81 -8.34
N ARG A 100 5.99 -6.39 -7.62
CA ARG A 100 7.35 -6.81 -7.94
C ARG A 100 7.54 -8.30 -7.77
N THR A 101 7.07 -8.87 -6.66
CA THR A 101 7.16 -10.32 -6.43
C THR A 101 6.39 -11.09 -7.50
N GLU A 102 5.16 -10.66 -7.82
CA GLU A 102 4.35 -11.29 -8.87
C GLU A 102 5.04 -11.22 -10.25
N GLU A 103 5.72 -10.11 -10.56
CA GLU A 103 6.47 -9.96 -11.82
C GLU A 103 7.75 -10.82 -11.84
N GLU A 104 8.47 -10.90 -10.72
CA GLU A 104 9.66 -11.75 -10.58
C GLU A 104 9.31 -13.23 -10.79
N GLU A 105 8.23 -13.70 -10.17
CA GLU A 105 7.71 -15.07 -10.35
C GLU A 105 7.31 -15.34 -11.81
N ARG A 106 6.72 -14.36 -12.50
CA ARG A 106 6.39 -14.48 -13.93
C ARG A 106 7.64 -14.60 -14.80
N ILE A 107 8.65 -13.77 -14.55
CA ILE A 107 9.91 -13.80 -15.30
C ILE A 107 10.62 -15.15 -15.09
N GLU A 108 10.63 -15.66 -13.86
CA GLU A 108 11.20 -16.96 -13.53
C GLU A 108 10.47 -18.10 -14.28
N ALA A 109 9.13 -18.11 -14.25
CA ALA A 109 8.34 -19.10 -14.98
C ALA A 109 8.57 -19.05 -16.51
N GLU A 110 8.68 -17.86 -17.09
CA GLU A 110 9.00 -17.68 -18.52
C GLU A 110 10.40 -18.21 -18.84
N HIS A 111 11.38 -17.98 -17.96
CA HIS A 111 12.74 -18.49 -18.13
C HIS A 111 12.81 -20.02 -18.04
N ASP A 112 12.10 -20.60 -17.07
CA ASP A 112 12.00 -22.06 -16.91
C ASP A 112 11.31 -22.70 -18.12
N GLN A 113 10.22 -22.11 -18.61
CA GLN A 113 9.55 -22.58 -19.82
C GLN A 113 10.47 -22.54 -21.05
N MET A 114 11.24 -21.46 -21.21
CA MET A 114 12.24 -21.37 -22.27
C MET A 114 13.31 -22.46 -22.15
N TYR A 115 13.78 -22.76 -20.93
CA TYR A 115 14.76 -23.82 -20.70
C TYR A 115 14.19 -25.19 -21.11
N GLU A 116 12.96 -25.50 -20.67
CA GLU A 116 12.26 -26.73 -21.04
C GLU A 116 12.07 -26.88 -22.56
N ASP A 117 11.68 -25.81 -23.25
CA ASP A 117 11.51 -25.84 -24.72
C ASP A 117 12.85 -26.05 -25.46
N LYS A 118 13.95 -25.43 -24.98
CA LYS A 118 15.29 -25.68 -25.53
C LYS A 118 15.75 -27.11 -25.26
N MET A 119 15.47 -27.64 -24.07
CA MET A 119 15.80 -29.02 -23.73
C MET A 119 15.06 -30.01 -24.63
N ARG A 120 13.76 -29.77 -24.88
CA ARG A 120 12.97 -30.56 -25.83
C ARG A 120 13.57 -30.54 -27.25
N GLU A 121 14.02 -29.39 -27.74
CA GLU A 121 14.68 -29.29 -29.05
C GLU A 121 15.98 -30.12 -29.10
N VAL A 122 16.78 -30.08 -28.04
CA VAL A 122 18.01 -30.88 -27.93
C VAL A 122 17.69 -32.38 -27.94
N GLU A 123 16.70 -32.81 -27.16
CA GLU A 123 16.23 -34.19 -27.14
C GLU A 123 15.75 -34.66 -28.52
N GLU A 124 14.93 -33.84 -29.20
CA GLU A 124 14.50 -34.12 -30.57
C GLU A 124 15.68 -34.28 -31.54
N ARG A 125 16.71 -33.42 -31.43
CA ARG A 125 17.93 -33.54 -32.24
C ARG A 125 18.67 -34.84 -31.97
N ILE A 126 18.80 -35.23 -30.71
CA ILE A 126 19.43 -36.50 -30.31
C ILE A 126 18.63 -37.68 -30.88
N LEU A 127 17.31 -37.67 -30.75
CA LEU A 127 16.43 -38.73 -31.28
C LEU A 127 16.52 -38.83 -32.80
N ARG A 128 16.50 -37.71 -33.51
CA ARG A 128 16.70 -37.67 -34.98
C ARG A 128 18.06 -38.24 -35.37
N PHE A 129 19.12 -37.89 -34.63
CA PHE A 129 20.46 -38.41 -34.88
C PHE A 129 20.53 -39.93 -34.66
N GLN A 130 19.93 -40.45 -33.59
CA GLN A 130 19.89 -41.89 -33.33
C GLN A 130 19.08 -42.66 -34.38
N GLN A 131 17.92 -42.15 -34.81
CA GLN A 131 17.16 -42.75 -35.93
C GLN A 131 17.97 -42.79 -37.22
N PHE A 132 18.74 -41.74 -37.50
CA PHE A 132 19.59 -41.68 -38.69
C PHE A 132 20.70 -42.75 -38.65
N GLN A 133 21.36 -42.92 -37.49
CA GLN A 133 22.34 -43.98 -37.27
C GLN A 133 21.74 -45.38 -37.41
N ILE A 134 20.55 -45.62 -36.84
CA ILE A 134 19.82 -46.90 -36.98
C ILE A 134 19.48 -47.18 -38.44
N ARG A 135 19.03 -46.15 -39.18
CA ARG A 135 18.67 -46.27 -40.60
C ARG A 135 19.89 -46.52 -41.50
N ILE A 136 21.05 -45.93 -41.21
CA ILE A 136 22.32 -46.25 -41.89
C ILE A 136 22.73 -47.69 -41.60
N LEU A 137 22.70 -48.12 -40.34
CA LEU A 137 23.05 -49.49 -39.96
C LEU A 137 22.13 -50.53 -40.62
N PHE A 138 20.83 -50.25 -40.73
CA PHE A 138 19.90 -51.10 -41.49
C PHE A 138 20.19 -51.10 -42.99
N SER A 139 20.49 -49.95 -43.60
CA SER A 139 20.80 -49.85 -45.04
C SER A 139 22.12 -50.52 -45.43
N CYS A 140 23.12 -50.55 -44.54
CA CYS A 140 24.37 -51.25 -44.78
C CYS A 140 24.24 -52.77 -44.63
N ASN A 141 23.28 -53.26 -43.84
CA ASN A 141 23.09 -54.70 -43.61
C ASN A 141 22.31 -55.41 -44.75
N VAL A 142 21.50 -54.68 -45.52
CA VAL A 142 20.76 -55.25 -46.68
C VAL A 142 21.64 -55.44 -47.92
N ASN A 143 22.83 -54.84 -47.97
CA ASN A 143 23.73 -54.93 -49.14
C ASN A 143 24.77 -56.06 -49.05
N THR A 144 24.68 -56.92 -48.02
CA THR A 144 25.55 -58.10 -47.83
C THR A 144 24.86 -59.43 -48.13
N PHE A 145 23.63 -59.42 -48.65
CA PHE A 145 22.86 -60.64 -48.95
C PHE A 145 22.50 -60.86 -50.43
N TYR A 146 23.12 -60.10 -51.35
CA TYR A 146 23.03 -60.34 -52.80
C TYR A 146 24.43 -60.63 -53.38
N PHE A 147 25.10 -61.65 -52.87
CA PHE A 147 26.19 -62.34 -53.56
C PHE A 147 26.34 -63.72 -52.90
N ILE A 148 25.67 -64.72 -53.48
CA ILE A 148 26.00 -66.16 -53.63
C ILE A 148 24.78 -66.84 -54.26
#